data_AF-A0A3Q9FGT7-F1
#
_entry.id   AF-A0A3Q9FGT7-F1
#
_cell.length_a   1.000
_cell.length_b   1.000
_cell.length_c   1.000
_cell.angle_alpha   90.00
_cell.angle_beta   90.00
_cell.angle_gamma   90.00
#
_symmetry.space_group_name_H-M   'P 1'
#
loop_
_entity.id
_entity.type
_entity.pdbx_description
1 polymer ?
#
loop_
_entity_poly.entity_id
_entity_poly.type
_entity_poly.pdbx_seq_one_letter_code
_entity_poly.pdbx_strand_id
1 'polypeptide(L)'
;MKKTNKLIGQSGVIGEENNRQTMFLIFTSRKTNNPLHCISLGSSGTGKTHLQSKVSELIPEEDKVEITVLSANAFYYFNRTELQHKLILIEDLDGAESVLYPLRELQSKKRITKR
;
A
#
# COMPACT_ATOMS: atom_id res chain seq x y z
N MET A 1 -3.93 20.05 -6.93
CA MET A 1 -3.20 19.26 -5.91
C MET A 1 -2.23 20.04 -5.01
N LYS A 2 -1.76 21.26 -5.37
CA LYS A 2 -0.81 22.03 -4.54
C LYS A 2 -1.24 22.22 -3.07
N LYS A 3 -2.53 22.51 -2.84
CA LYS A 3 -3.10 22.65 -1.48
C LYS A 3 -2.99 21.36 -0.66
N THR A 4 -3.35 20.21 -1.25
CA THR A 4 -3.25 18.90 -0.60
C THR A 4 -1.80 18.58 -0.24
N ASN A 5 -0.85 18.80 -1.15
CA ASN A 5 0.56 18.54 -0.88
C ASN A 5 1.09 19.40 0.28
N LYS A 6 0.69 20.69 0.34
CA LYS A 6 1.00 21.55 1.47
C LYS A 6 0.45 21.01 2.80
N LEU A 7 -0.80 20.55 2.81
CA LEU A 7 -1.42 19.96 4.01
C LEU A 7 -0.73 18.67 4.46
N ILE A 8 -0.31 17.82 3.53
CA ILE A 8 0.49 16.61 3.82
C ILE A 8 1.84 17.00 4.46
N GLY A 9 2.48 18.06 3.99
CA GLY A 9 3.69 18.57 4.63
C GLY A 9 3.44 19.06 6.06
N GLN A 10 2.30 19.72 6.29
CA GLN A 10 1.91 20.24 7.61
C GLN A 10 1.51 19.14 8.60
N SER A 11 1.08 17.97 8.13
CA SER A 11 0.77 16.81 8.97
C SER A 11 2.01 16.03 9.44
N GLY A 12 3.22 16.47 9.06
CA GLY A 12 4.48 15.88 9.53
C GLY A 12 5.25 15.04 8.49
N VAL A 13 4.76 14.92 7.26
CA VAL A 13 5.47 14.23 6.16
C VAL A 13 6.38 15.21 5.42
N ILE A 14 7.54 15.54 6.01
CA ILE A 14 8.46 16.57 5.49
C ILE A 14 9.37 16.01 4.38
N GLY A 15 9.64 16.80 3.34
CA GLY A 15 10.47 16.38 2.20
C GLY A 15 9.72 15.52 1.18
N GLU A 16 10.45 14.95 0.20
CA GLU A 16 9.91 13.99 -0.78
C GLU A 16 8.61 14.46 -1.47
N GLU A 17 8.48 15.76 -1.78
CA GLU A 17 7.19 16.39 -2.07
C GLU A 17 6.42 15.75 -3.23
N ASN A 18 7.14 15.34 -4.27
CA ASN A 18 6.56 14.65 -5.42
C ASN A 18 6.16 13.22 -5.06
N ASN A 19 7.02 12.52 -4.32
CA ASN A 19 6.81 11.12 -3.94
C ASN A 19 5.67 10.99 -2.92
N ARG A 20 5.63 11.83 -1.88
CA ARG A 20 4.54 11.84 -0.88
C ARG A 20 3.18 12.14 -1.52
N GLN A 21 3.12 13.09 -2.47
CA GLN A 21 1.87 13.43 -3.16
C GLN A 21 1.43 12.29 -4.07
N THR A 22 2.35 11.67 -4.82
CA THR A 22 2.08 10.53 -5.70
C THR A 22 1.58 9.35 -4.88
N MET A 23 2.27 9.01 -3.80
CA MET A 23 1.89 7.91 -2.91
C MET A 23 0.53 8.16 -2.26
N PHE A 24 0.23 9.37 -1.81
CA PHE A 24 -1.08 9.72 -1.27
C PHE A 24 -2.21 9.54 -2.29
N LEU A 25 -2.00 9.92 -3.55
CA LEU A 25 -2.96 9.68 -4.63
C LEU A 25 -3.19 8.19 -4.87
N ILE A 26 -2.13 7.40 -4.83
CA ILE A 26 -2.21 5.95 -4.97
C ILE A 26 -2.98 5.34 -3.79
N PHE A 27 -2.70 5.74 -2.55
CA PHE A 27 -3.38 5.22 -1.36
C PHE A 27 -4.88 5.58 -1.32
N THR A 28 -5.24 6.76 -1.81
CA THR A 28 -6.65 7.18 -1.89
C THR A 28 -7.42 6.48 -3.02
N SER A 29 -6.72 6.00 -4.05
CA SER A 29 -7.34 5.25 -5.15
C SER A 29 -7.98 3.91 -4.72
N ARG A 30 -7.71 3.39 -3.51
CA ARG A 30 -8.36 2.20 -2.93
C ARG A 30 -9.89 2.25 -2.95
N LYS A 31 -10.47 3.46 -2.94
CA LYS A 31 -11.92 3.69 -3.00
C LYS A 31 -12.48 3.69 -4.43
N THR A 32 -11.62 3.63 -5.43
CA THR A 32 -12.01 3.60 -6.84
C THR A 32 -12.21 2.16 -7.33
N ASN A 33 -12.87 2.02 -8.48
CA ASN A 33 -13.07 0.71 -9.10
C ASN A 33 -11.75 0.04 -9.52
N ASN A 34 -10.72 0.81 -9.88
CA ASN A 34 -9.43 0.31 -10.33
C ASN A 34 -8.34 0.97 -9.47
N PRO A 35 -8.04 0.43 -8.29
CA PRO A 35 -7.01 0.99 -7.42
C PRO A 35 -5.64 0.94 -8.11
N LEU A 36 -4.84 1.96 -7.83
CA LEU A 36 -3.45 2.06 -8.23
C LEU A 36 -2.57 1.33 -7.22
N HIS A 37 -1.40 0.91 -7.69
CA HIS A 37 -0.40 0.25 -6.88
C HIS A 37 0.96 0.91 -7.12
N CYS A 38 1.79 1.00 -6.08
CA CYS A 38 3.17 1.46 -6.19
C CYS A 38 4.12 0.51 -5.47
N ILE A 39 5.37 0.53 -5.91
CA ILE A 39 6.50 -0.12 -5.25
C ILE A 39 7.56 0.96 -5.08
N SER A 40 8.06 1.13 -3.84
CA SER A 40 9.18 2.01 -3.56
C SER A 40 10.50 1.23 -3.71
N LEU A 41 11.27 1.55 -4.74
CA LEU A 41 12.58 0.95 -5.02
C LEU A 41 13.70 1.90 -4.62
N GLY A 42 14.75 1.38 -4.00
CA GLY A 42 15.95 2.15 -3.64
C GLY A 42 16.80 1.45 -2.60
N SER A 43 18.02 1.93 -2.38
CA SER A 43 18.98 1.34 -1.43
C SER A 43 18.43 1.29 0.00
N SER A 44 18.95 0.38 0.83
CA SER A 44 18.58 0.36 2.26
C SER A 44 18.92 1.69 2.94
N GLY A 45 18.10 2.11 3.91
CA GLY A 45 18.30 3.35 4.67
C GLY A 45 17.89 4.66 3.97
N THR A 46 17.39 4.63 2.73
CA THR A 46 16.99 5.85 2.00
C THR A 46 15.64 6.45 2.42
N GLY A 47 15.02 5.95 3.51
CA GLY A 47 13.75 6.49 4.02
C GLY A 47 12.47 5.99 3.32
N LYS A 48 12.55 4.94 2.49
CA LYS A 48 11.37 4.35 1.80
C LYS A 48 10.25 3.95 2.76
N THR A 49 10.58 3.12 3.75
CA THR A 49 9.65 2.66 4.78
C THR A 49 9.10 3.82 5.60
N HIS A 50 9.96 4.82 5.89
CA HIS A 50 9.54 6.03 6.59
C HIS A 50 8.51 6.82 5.79
N LEU A 51 8.76 7.06 4.49
CA LEU A 51 7.81 7.74 3.62
C LEU A 51 6.48 6.97 3.51
N GLN A 52 6.53 5.65 3.30
CA GLN A 52 5.34 4.80 3.23
C GLN A 52 4.51 4.87 4.52
N SER A 53 5.16 4.68 5.67
CA SER A 53 4.51 4.74 6.99
C SER A 53 3.91 6.13 7.27
N LYS A 54 4.65 7.20 6.95
CA LYS A 54 4.16 8.56 7.19
C LYS A 54 3.01 8.98 6.29
N VAL A 55 3.00 8.54 5.03
CA VAL A 55 1.86 8.79 4.16
C VAL A 55 0.67 7.90 4.53
N SER A 56 0.90 6.70 5.08
CA SER A 56 -0.18 5.81 5.49
C SER A 56 -0.93 6.30 6.73
N GLU A 57 -0.29 7.05 7.62
CA GLU A 57 -0.94 7.74 8.76
C GLU A 57 -2.09 8.69 8.32
N LEU A 58 -2.14 9.07 7.04
CA LEU A 58 -3.24 9.87 6.47
C LEU A 58 -4.47 9.05 6.07
N ILE A 59 -4.40 7.74 6.22
CA ILE A 59 -5.47 6.79 5.92
C ILE A 59 -6.02 6.26 7.24
N PRO A 60 -7.37 6.16 7.40
CA PRO A 60 -7.96 5.64 8.62
C PRO A 60 -7.43 4.26 8.98
N GLU A 61 -7.20 4.01 10.27
CA GLU A 61 -6.61 2.75 10.76
C GLU A 61 -7.45 1.55 10.37
N GLU A 62 -8.77 1.66 10.44
CA GLU A 62 -9.70 0.62 10.03
C GLU A 62 -9.59 0.27 8.55
N ASP A 63 -9.07 1.18 7.72
CA ASP A 63 -8.87 1.02 6.28
C ASP A 63 -7.47 0.51 5.90
N LYS A 64 -6.59 0.26 6.87
CA LYS A 64 -5.24 -0.25 6.63
C LYS A 64 -5.11 -1.74 6.95
N VAL A 65 -4.31 -2.43 6.15
CA VAL A 65 -3.87 -3.80 6.41
C VAL A 65 -2.37 -3.82 6.21
N GLU A 66 -1.63 -4.01 7.30
CA GLU A 66 -0.16 -4.05 7.30
C GLU A 66 0.32 -5.50 7.30
N ILE A 67 1.11 -5.85 6.29
CA ILE A 67 1.66 -7.19 6.09
C ILE A 67 3.19 -7.06 6.14
N THR A 68 3.77 -7.47 7.27
CA THR A 68 5.22 -7.48 7.49
C THR A 68 5.90 -8.64 6.77
N VAL A 69 5.27 -9.81 6.71
CA VAL A 69 5.78 -10.99 6.01
C VAL A 69 4.68 -11.60 5.15
N LEU A 70 4.88 -11.61 3.84
CA LEU A 70 4.02 -12.35 2.93
C LEU A 70 4.36 -13.84 2.99
N SER A 71 3.56 -14.63 3.72
CA SER A 71 3.48 -16.06 3.48
C SER A 71 2.38 -16.36 2.46
N ALA A 72 2.56 -17.40 1.64
CA ALA A 72 1.54 -17.82 0.66
C ALA A 72 0.17 -18.06 1.33
N ASN A 73 0.16 -18.49 2.58
CA ASN A 73 -1.06 -18.76 3.33
C ASN A 73 -1.74 -17.49 3.87
N ALA A 74 -1.01 -16.40 4.13
CA ALA A 74 -1.56 -15.17 4.71
C ALA A 74 -2.70 -14.57 3.86
N PHE A 75 -2.55 -14.57 2.53
CA PHE A 75 -3.59 -14.03 1.63
C PHE A 75 -4.87 -14.84 1.60
N TYR A 76 -4.81 -16.14 1.89
CA TYR A 76 -5.98 -17.01 1.88
C TYR A 76 -6.80 -16.90 3.17
N TYR A 77 -6.26 -16.31 4.23
CA TYR A 77 -6.99 -16.12 5.49
C TYR A 77 -7.84 -14.86 5.50
N PHE A 78 -7.58 -13.89 4.63
CA PHE A 78 -8.45 -12.72 4.51
C PHE A 78 -9.75 -13.12 3.81
N ASN A 79 -10.89 -12.83 4.44
CA ASN A 79 -12.17 -12.97 3.76
C ASN A 79 -12.22 -12.01 2.56
N ARG A 80 -12.89 -12.40 1.47
CA ARG A 80 -12.94 -11.62 0.22
C ARG A 80 -13.39 -10.17 0.42
N THR A 81 -14.25 -9.90 1.39
CA THR A 81 -14.78 -8.58 1.71
C THR A 81 -13.86 -7.77 2.63
N GLU A 82 -12.98 -8.42 3.40
CA GLU A 82 -12.10 -7.75 4.35
C GLU A 82 -11.08 -6.85 3.66
N LEU A 83 -10.64 -7.23 2.45
CA LEU A 83 -9.67 -6.46 1.66
C LEU A 83 -10.32 -5.35 0.80
N GLN A 84 -11.66 -5.30 0.75
CA GLN A 84 -12.33 -4.32 -0.08
C GLN A 84 -12.11 -2.91 0.46
N HIS A 85 -11.68 -2.00 -0.42
CA HIS A 85 -11.36 -0.60 -0.09
C HIS A 85 -10.28 -0.42 0.98
N LYS A 86 -9.49 -1.47 1.25
CA LYS A 86 -8.34 -1.40 2.15
C LYS A 86 -7.06 -0.98 1.44
N LEU A 87 -6.22 -0.25 2.16
CA LEU A 87 -4.84 -0.01 1.81
C LEU A 87 -4.01 -1.17 2.36
N ILE A 88 -3.50 -2.00 1.46
CA ILE A 88 -2.58 -3.09 1.82
C ILE A 88 -1.15 -2.55 1.75
N LEU A 89 -0.47 -2.53 2.89
CA LEU A 89 0.93 -2.13 3.01
C LEU A 89 1.79 -3.37 3.18
N ILE A 90 2.78 -3.50 2.31
CA ILE A 90 3.72 -4.62 2.28
C ILE A 90 5.10 -4.04 2.58
N GLU A 91 5.76 -4.54 3.62
CA GLU A 91 7.09 -4.06 4.00
C GLU A 91 8.20 -4.81 3.28
N ASP A 92 8.13 -6.14 3.28
CA ASP A 92 9.13 -6.99 2.65
C ASP A 92 8.53 -7.85 1.53
N LEU A 93 9.06 -7.65 0.33
CA LEU A 93 8.75 -8.48 -0.84
C LEU A 93 9.92 -9.42 -1.19
N ASP A 94 11.09 -9.22 -0.59
CA ASP A 94 12.27 -10.05 -0.80
C ASP A 94 12.02 -11.42 -0.13
N GLY A 95 11.98 -12.48 -0.93
CA GLY A 95 11.58 -13.83 -0.49
C GLY A 95 10.09 -14.16 -0.63
N ALA A 96 9.26 -13.23 -1.13
CA ALA A 96 7.83 -13.42 -1.32
C ALA A 96 7.44 -13.99 -2.71
N GLU A 97 8.33 -14.72 -3.40
CA GLU A 97 8.07 -15.29 -4.74
C GLU A 97 6.76 -16.08 -4.80
N SER A 98 6.50 -16.87 -3.75
CA SER A 98 5.28 -17.68 -3.61
C SER A 98 3.99 -16.85 -3.52
N VAL A 99 4.09 -15.55 -3.24
CA VAL A 99 2.96 -14.65 -2.96
C VAL A 99 2.73 -13.63 -4.07
N LEU A 100 3.70 -13.48 -4.98
CA LEU A 100 3.56 -12.65 -6.18
C LEU A 100 2.37 -13.09 -7.06
N TYR A 101 2.09 -14.40 -7.14
CA TYR A 101 0.98 -14.91 -7.94
C TYR A 101 -0.39 -14.53 -7.32
N PRO A 102 -0.69 -14.83 -6.05
CA PRO A 102 -1.90 -14.32 -5.38
C PRO A 102 -2.06 -12.80 -5.47
N LEU A 103 -0.97 -12.04 -5.28
CA LEU A 103 -1.00 -10.58 -5.36
C LEU A 103 -1.37 -10.10 -6.76
N ARG A 104 -0.78 -10.71 -7.80
CA ARG A 104 -1.11 -10.41 -9.20
C ARG A 104 -2.57 -10.76 -9.53
N GLU A 105 -3.07 -11.87 -8.99
CA GLU A 105 -4.48 -12.24 -9.15
C GLU A 105 -5.40 -11.22 -8.49
N LEU A 106 -5.07 -10.78 -7.26
CA LEU A 106 -5.82 -9.74 -6.56
C LEU A 106 -5.84 -8.42 -7.35
N GLN A 107 -4.69 -7.96 -7.84
CA GLN A 107 -4.57 -6.73 -8.62
C GLN A 107 -5.37 -6.81 -9.93
N SER A 108 -5.32 -7.95 -10.61
CA SER A 108 -5.91 -8.11 -11.96
C SER A 108 -7.40 -8.44 -11.91
N LYS A 109 -7.81 -9.32 -11.00
CA LYS A 109 -9.19 -9.84 -10.90
C LYS A 109 -10.00 -9.22 -9.77
N LYS A 110 -9.37 -8.47 -8.87
CA LYS A 110 -9.99 -7.89 -7.66
C LYS A 110 -10.61 -8.93 -6.73
N ARG A 111 -10.13 -10.17 -6.82
CA ARG A 111 -10.54 -11.30 -5.99
C ARG A 111 -9.40 -12.30 -5.92
N ILE A 112 -9.27 -12.96 -4.77
CA ILE A 112 -8.39 -14.10 -4.58
C ILE A 112 -9.27 -15.34 -4.45
N THR A 113 -8.89 -16.43 -5.12
CA THR A 113 -9.58 -17.72 -4.99
C THR A 113 -8.56 -18.77 -4.57
N LYS A 114 -8.81 -19.46 -3.46
CA LYS A 114 -8.05 -20.67 -3.13
C LYS A 114 -8.44 -21.76 -4.11
N ARG A 115 -7.47 -22.34 -4.80
CA ARG A 115 -7.67 -23.58 -5.59
C ARG A 115 -7.64 -24.77 -4.65
#